data_AF-A0A2T7NV11-F1
#
_entry.id   AF-A0A2T7NV11-F1
#
_cell.length_a   1.000
_cell.length_b   1.000
_cell.length_c   1.000
_cell.angle_alpha   90.00
_cell.angle_beta   90.00
_cell.angle_gamma   90.00
#
_symmetry.space_group_name_H-M   'P 1'
#
loop_
_entity.id
_entity.type
_entity.pdbx_description
1 polymer ?
#
loop_
_entity_poly.entity_id
_entity_poly.type
_entity_poly.pdbx_seq_one_letter_code
_entity_poly.pdbx_strand_id
1 'polypeptide(L)'
;MKHGVSEADITVSLAPGDLRFSIRLPCGWYADLVPCLCLPEDDGIYYVTRDYASFETQGQGDLTWQPCFSSREYQLLCSICRTDGSLRMRSLHLLCRVLPRDWRLRPLTCYHLQTAVLHDVDFHVDFSPRWQRRTLEGCVHSILATLLHFLERQNLPHFDLQPVNLWAALTPKQLAVARSALERLLTNENALISLLRRALVADGGESLDVGLT
;
A
#
# COMPACT_ATOMS: atom_id res chain seq x y z
N MET A 1 8.78 20.50 -42.36
CA MET A 1 7.74 20.25 -41.33
C MET A 1 8.32 20.64 -39.99
N LYS A 2 7.75 21.66 -39.33
CA LYS A 2 8.21 22.10 -38.01
C LYS A 2 7.72 21.07 -37.00
N HIS A 3 8.64 20.36 -36.33
CA HIS A 3 8.31 19.61 -35.13
C HIS A 3 7.98 20.63 -34.04
N GLY A 4 6.69 20.93 -33.88
CA GLY A 4 6.20 21.60 -32.69
C GLY A 4 6.40 20.64 -31.52
N VAL A 5 7.46 20.84 -30.75
CA VAL A 5 7.54 20.29 -29.40
C VAL A 5 6.41 20.97 -28.64
N SER A 6 5.33 20.22 -28.39
CA SER A 6 4.28 20.66 -27.47
C SER A 6 4.96 21.03 -26.17
N GLU A 7 4.83 22.29 -25.74
CA GLU A 7 5.25 22.69 -24.41
C GLU A 7 4.64 21.70 -23.42
N ALA A 8 5.50 21.04 -22.65
CA ALA A 8 5.04 20.15 -21.60
C ALA A 8 4.45 21.03 -20.49
N ASP A 9 3.16 20.90 -20.24
CA ASP A 9 2.50 21.51 -19.08
C ASP A 9 2.96 20.79 -17.80
N ILE A 10 4.17 21.10 -17.35
CA ILE A 10 4.68 20.66 -16.05
C ILE A 10 3.95 21.50 -14.98
N THR A 11 2.83 20.97 -14.49
CA THR A 11 2.14 21.57 -13.34
C THR A 11 2.76 21.06 -12.06
N VAL A 12 3.55 21.89 -11.38
CA VAL A 12 4.11 21.56 -10.06
C VAL A 12 3.12 21.98 -8.97
N SER A 13 2.64 21.03 -8.17
CA SER A 13 1.85 21.30 -6.98
C SER A 13 2.60 20.85 -5.74
N LEU A 14 2.83 21.76 -4.79
CA LEU A 14 3.30 21.44 -3.44
C LEU A 14 2.08 21.20 -2.55
N ALA A 15 1.98 20.02 -1.94
CA ALA A 15 0.98 19.77 -0.92
C ALA A 15 1.44 20.42 0.40
N PRO A 16 0.55 21.08 1.17
CA PRO A 16 0.92 21.61 2.48
C PRO A 16 1.48 20.48 3.37
N GLY A 17 2.73 20.63 3.84
CA GLY A 17 3.40 19.63 4.70
C GLY A 17 4.09 18.47 3.99
N ASP A 18 4.07 18.40 2.65
CA ASP A 18 4.78 17.37 1.86
C ASP A 18 5.55 18.06 0.73
N LEU A 19 6.89 17.96 0.72
CA LEU A 19 7.73 18.45 -0.39
C LEU A 19 7.64 17.48 -1.57
N ARG A 20 6.46 17.30 -2.13
CA ARG A 20 6.25 16.48 -3.31
C ARG A 20 6.08 17.37 -4.52
N PHE A 21 6.80 17.05 -5.60
CA PHE A 21 6.63 17.66 -6.91
C PHE A 21 5.90 16.67 -7.80
N SER A 22 4.60 16.87 -7.99
CA SER A 22 3.85 16.10 -8.97
C SER A 22 4.07 16.68 -10.37
N ILE A 23 4.31 15.82 -11.35
CA ILE A 23 4.50 16.16 -12.77
C ILE A 23 3.44 15.39 -13.56
N ARG A 24 2.69 16.09 -14.40
CA ARG A 24 1.81 15.47 -15.40
C ARG A 24 2.49 15.52 -16.77
N LEU A 25 2.68 14.37 -17.38
CA LEU A 25 3.28 14.24 -18.71
C LEU A 25 2.19 14.35 -19.79
N PRO A 26 2.54 14.82 -21.01
CA PRO A 26 1.58 14.97 -22.11
C PRO A 26 0.88 13.66 -22.52
N CYS A 27 1.51 12.51 -22.27
CA CYS A 27 0.92 11.18 -22.50
C CYS A 27 -0.13 10.77 -21.47
N GLY A 28 -0.52 11.67 -20.55
CA GLY A 28 -1.47 11.40 -19.47
C GLY A 28 -0.87 10.69 -18.26
N TRP A 29 0.44 10.39 -18.29
CA TRP A 29 1.14 9.81 -17.14
C TRP A 29 1.38 10.88 -16.07
N TYR A 30 1.50 10.45 -14.82
CA TYR A 30 1.87 11.30 -13.71
C TYR A 30 3.06 10.69 -12.98
N ALA A 31 3.93 11.55 -12.45
CA ALA A 31 5.08 11.16 -11.64
C ALA A 31 5.15 12.06 -10.41
N ASP A 32 5.33 11.47 -9.24
CA ASP A 32 5.60 12.19 -8.00
C ASP A 32 7.10 12.12 -7.72
N LEU A 33 7.77 13.29 -7.68
CA LEU A 33 9.14 13.41 -7.24
C LEU A 33 9.15 13.82 -5.77
N VAL A 34 9.76 13.00 -4.93
CA VAL A 34 9.91 13.24 -3.50
C VAL A 34 11.41 13.41 -3.21
N PRO A 35 11.88 14.61 -2.86
CA PRO A 35 13.24 14.82 -2.39
C PRO A 35 13.50 13.95 -1.17
N CYS A 36 14.67 13.33 -1.15
CA CYS A 36 15.12 12.55 -0.02
C CYS A 36 16.55 12.94 0.35
N LEU A 37 16.87 12.86 1.65
CA LEU A 37 18.23 12.87 2.15
C LEU A 37 18.70 11.43 2.33
N CYS A 38 19.95 11.17 2.00
CA CYS A 38 20.65 9.93 2.33
C CYS A 38 21.83 10.33 3.22
N LEU A 39 21.85 9.85 4.46
CA LEU A 39 22.94 10.12 5.39
C LEU A 39 23.99 9.01 5.22
N PRO A 40 25.29 9.34 5.12
CA PRO A 40 26.35 8.34 4.91
C PRO A 40 26.42 7.25 5.98
N GLU A 41 25.92 7.54 7.18
CA GLU A 41 25.96 6.66 8.35
C GLU A 41 24.76 5.68 8.38
N ASP A 42 23.70 5.97 7.63
CA ASP A 42 22.45 5.21 7.61
C ASP A 42 22.29 4.45 6.29
N ASP A 43 22.98 3.32 6.19
CA ASP A 43 22.96 2.50 4.97
C ASP A 43 21.53 2.09 4.59
N GLY A 44 21.09 2.54 3.40
CA GLY A 44 19.79 2.21 2.83
C GLY A 44 18.58 2.92 3.45
N ILE A 45 18.77 3.88 4.38
CA ILE A 45 17.67 4.69 4.92
C ILE A 45 17.65 6.05 4.22
N TYR A 46 16.49 6.36 3.66
CA TYR A 46 16.22 7.67 3.08
C TYR A 46 15.42 8.49 4.06
N TYR A 47 15.60 9.80 4.11
CA TYR A 47 14.75 10.69 4.88
C TYR A 47 13.92 11.54 3.95
N VAL A 48 12.64 11.69 4.23
CA VAL A 48 11.70 12.51 3.45
C VAL A 48 10.99 13.50 4.36
N THR A 49 10.62 14.66 3.83
CA THR A 49 9.73 15.60 4.53
C THR A 49 8.28 15.17 4.32
N ARG A 50 7.95 13.98 4.80
CA ARG A 50 6.56 13.53 4.82
C ARG A 50 6.01 13.85 6.19
N ASP A 51 4.71 14.11 6.24
CA ASP A 51 4.02 14.23 7.51
C ASP A 51 3.53 12.85 7.98
N TYR A 52 4.33 12.13 8.79
CA TYR A 52 3.80 11.04 9.62
C TYR A 52 2.75 11.57 10.63
N ALA A 53 2.45 12.88 10.75
CA ALA A 53 1.31 13.36 11.53
C ALA A 53 -0.05 12.99 10.93
N SER A 54 -0.08 12.40 9.74
CA SER A 54 -1.24 11.60 9.34
C SER A 54 -1.43 10.37 10.23
N PHE A 55 -0.44 9.93 11.02
CA PHE A 55 -0.47 8.76 11.87
C PHE A 55 -0.49 9.03 13.38
N GLU A 56 0.14 10.05 13.98
CA GLU A 56 0.13 10.13 15.46
C GLU A 56 -0.18 11.47 16.15
N THR A 57 -0.05 12.67 15.56
CA THR A 57 -0.32 13.90 16.35
C THR A 57 -0.67 15.15 15.55
N GLN A 58 -1.87 15.70 15.79
CA GLN A 58 -2.09 17.14 15.68
C GLN A 58 -1.12 17.86 16.64
N GLY A 59 -0.06 18.47 16.12
CA GLY A 59 0.78 19.34 16.94
C GLY A 59 2.19 19.62 16.40
N GLN A 60 2.33 20.80 15.81
CA GLN A 60 3.53 21.66 15.80
C GLN A 60 4.81 21.18 15.12
N GLY A 61 5.17 21.88 14.04
CA GLY A 61 6.56 22.18 13.70
C GLY A 61 6.90 21.97 12.23
N ASP A 62 7.55 22.98 11.64
CA ASP A 62 8.11 22.99 10.29
C ASP A 62 8.73 21.65 9.86
N LEU A 63 8.41 21.20 8.64
CA LEU A 63 9.13 20.21 7.80
C LEU A 63 10.15 19.33 8.56
N THR A 64 9.68 18.35 9.32
CA THR A 64 10.59 17.35 9.93
C THR A 64 10.96 16.29 8.89
N TRP A 65 12.25 15.97 8.79
CA TRP A 65 12.73 14.86 7.97
C TRP A 65 12.50 13.55 8.72
N GLN A 66 11.82 12.62 8.07
CA GLN A 66 11.43 11.35 8.67
C GLN A 66 12.00 10.18 7.87
N PRO A 67 12.43 9.09 8.53
CA PRO A 67 13.01 7.95 7.83
C PRO A 67 11.94 7.28 6.95
N CYS A 68 12.35 6.88 5.76
CA CYS A 68 11.55 6.27 4.72
C CYS A 68 12.17 4.92 4.37
N PHE A 69 11.36 3.87 4.51
CA PHE A 69 11.79 2.49 4.34
C PHE A 69 11.38 1.92 2.99
N SER A 70 10.85 2.72 2.07
CA SER A 70 10.30 2.22 0.80
C SER A 70 11.30 1.40 -0.03
N SER A 71 12.60 1.71 0.01
CA SER A 71 13.62 0.91 -0.65
C SER A 71 13.76 -0.50 -0.03
N ARG A 72 13.81 -0.56 1.31
CA ARG A 72 13.89 -1.83 2.05
C ARG A 72 12.60 -2.63 1.92
N GLU A 73 11.45 -2.00 2.09
CA GLU A 73 10.13 -2.60 1.88
C GLU A 73 10.03 -3.17 0.46
N TYR A 74 10.48 -2.43 -0.55
CA TYR A 74 10.52 -2.90 -1.93
C TYR A 74 11.39 -4.16 -2.08
N GLN A 75 12.60 -4.17 -1.50
CA GLN A 75 13.47 -5.35 -1.54
C GLN A 75 12.81 -6.59 -0.91
N LEU A 76 12.12 -6.41 0.22
CA LEU A 76 11.37 -7.48 0.89
C LEU A 76 10.21 -7.97 0.03
N LEU A 77 9.41 -7.05 -0.54
CA LEU A 77 8.32 -7.39 -1.46
C LEU A 77 8.84 -8.11 -2.72
N CYS A 78 9.99 -7.73 -3.26
CA CYS A 78 10.65 -8.45 -4.36
C CYS A 78 11.11 -9.85 -3.94
N SER A 79 11.62 -10.01 -2.71
CA SER A 79 11.96 -11.33 -2.18
C SER A 79 10.71 -12.22 -2.09
N ILE A 80 9.63 -11.70 -1.48
CA ILE A 80 8.33 -12.35 -1.37
C ILE A 80 7.81 -12.80 -2.74
N CYS A 81 7.84 -11.89 -3.72
CA CYS A 81 7.40 -12.12 -5.08
C CYS A 81 8.16 -13.28 -5.75
N ARG A 82 9.48 -13.37 -5.56
CA ARG A 82 10.30 -14.46 -6.09
C ARG A 82 9.99 -15.80 -5.42
N THR A 83 9.72 -15.81 -4.11
CA THR A 83 9.52 -17.04 -3.34
C THR A 83 8.21 -17.76 -3.68
N ASP A 84 7.14 -17.02 -3.97
CA ASP A 84 5.81 -17.59 -4.20
C ASP A 84 5.28 -17.44 -5.64
N GLY A 85 6.15 -17.07 -6.59
CA GLY A 85 5.77 -16.87 -7.98
C GLY A 85 4.78 -15.73 -8.19
N SER A 86 4.94 -14.64 -7.43
CA SER A 86 4.12 -13.42 -7.42
C SER A 86 2.70 -13.54 -6.85
N LEU A 87 2.35 -14.67 -6.22
CA LEU A 87 0.98 -14.90 -5.74
C LEU A 87 0.52 -13.84 -4.74
N ARG A 88 1.31 -13.56 -3.69
CA ARG A 88 0.98 -12.51 -2.71
C ARG A 88 0.93 -11.13 -3.35
N MET A 89 1.82 -10.83 -4.30
CA MET A 89 1.84 -9.53 -4.99
C MET A 89 0.63 -9.32 -5.88
N ARG A 90 0.19 -10.37 -6.60
CA ARG A 90 -1.03 -10.32 -7.40
C ARG A 90 -2.27 -10.14 -6.53
N SER A 91 -2.35 -10.83 -5.39
CA SER A 91 -3.43 -10.65 -4.42
C SER A 91 -3.43 -9.25 -3.80
N LEU A 92 -2.27 -8.73 -3.43
CA LEU A 92 -2.08 -7.37 -2.91
C LEU A 92 -2.55 -6.33 -3.94
N HIS A 93 -2.08 -6.43 -5.18
CA HIS A 93 -2.45 -5.50 -6.26
C HIS A 93 -3.95 -5.50 -6.53
N LEU A 94 -4.56 -6.69 -6.60
CA LEU A 94 -6.00 -6.85 -6.71
C LEU A 94 -6.72 -6.13 -5.57
N LEU A 95 -6.30 -6.36 -4.32
CA LEU A 95 -6.92 -5.71 -3.17
C LEU A 95 -6.73 -4.19 -3.17
N CYS A 96 -5.55 -3.67 -3.53
CA CYS A 96 -5.32 -2.22 -3.65
C CYS A 96 -6.24 -1.55 -4.68
N ARG A 97 -6.68 -2.27 -5.72
CA ARG A 97 -7.67 -1.77 -6.69
C ARG A 97 -9.12 -1.91 -6.20
N VAL A 98 -9.41 -3.01 -5.51
CA VAL A 98 -10.78 -3.40 -5.14
C VAL A 98 -11.27 -2.68 -3.89
N LEU A 99 -10.47 -2.66 -2.82
CA LEU A 99 -10.91 -2.17 -1.51
C LEU A 99 -11.34 -0.69 -1.52
N PRO A 100 -10.65 0.24 -2.22
CA PRO A 100 -11.08 1.64 -2.28
C PRO A 100 -12.48 1.88 -2.87
N ARG A 101 -13.01 0.90 -3.63
CA ARG A 101 -14.35 0.95 -4.24
C ARG A 101 -15.46 0.67 -3.21
N ASP A 102 -15.15 0.01 -2.10
CA ASP A 102 -16.08 -0.12 -0.97
C ASP A 102 -15.84 1.04 -0.01
N TRP A 103 -16.84 1.90 0.18
CA TRP A 103 -16.71 3.08 1.05
C TRP A 103 -16.30 2.74 2.49
N ARG A 104 -16.60 1.51 2.95
CA ARG A 104 -16.25 1.04 4.30
C ARG A 104 -14.77 0.70 4.43
N LEU A 105 -14.14 0.30 3.34
CA LEU A 105 -12.75 -0.13 3.28
C LEU A 105 -11.84 0.93 2.64
N ARG A 106 -12.41 1.98 2.04
CA ARG A 106 -11.70 3.12 1.47
C ARG A 106 -10.65 3.77 2.40
N PRO A 107 -10.84 3.86 3.73
CA PRO A 107 -9.79 4.38 4.62
C PRO A 107 -8.54 3.49 4.70
N LEU A 108 -8.64 2.21 4.30
CA LEU A 108 -7.50 1.30 4.25
C LEU A 108 -6.70 1.56 2.96
N THR A 109 -5.53 2.18 3.11
CA THR A 109 -4.62 2.49 2.01
C THR A 109 -3.86 1.25 1.55
N CYS A 110 -3.29 1.30 0.34
CA CYS A 110 -2.40 0.24 -0.16
C CYS A 110 -1.18 0.03 0.76
N TYR A 111 -0.73 1.07 1.47
CA TYR A 111 0.36 0.95 2.43
C TYR A 111 -0.02 0.07 3.64
N HIS A 112 -1.26 0.16 4.12
CA HIS A 112 -1.75 -0.73 5.16
C HIS A 112 -1.79 -2.19 4.72
N LEU A 113 -2.22 -2.44 3.48
CA LEU A 113 -2.21 -3.76 2.87
C LEU A 113 -0.78 -4.30 2.70
N GLN A 114 0.16 -3.47 2.22
CA GLN A 114 1.57 -3.81 2.11
C GLN A 114 2.17 -4.17 3.47
N THR A 115 1.92 -3.36 4.49
CA THR A 115 2.40 -3.60 5.85
C THR A 115 1.84 -4.92 6.40
N ALA A 116 0.56 -5.21 6.15
CA ALA A 116 -0.03 -6.50 6.54
C ALA A 116 0.66 -7.68 5.84
N VAL A 117 0.97 -7.57 4.54
CA VAL A 117 1.73 -8.60 3.81
C VAL A 117 3.14 -8.78 4.39
N LEU A 118 3.82 -7.69 4.76
CA LEU A 118 5.15 -7.77 5.35
C LEU A 118 5.14 -8.49 6.72
N HIS A 119 4.11 -8.27 7.55
CA HIS A 119 3.93 -8.97 8.83
C HIS A 119 3.42 -10.42 8.69
N ASP A 120 2.79 -10.76 7.57
CA ASP A 120 2.32 -12.12 7.28
C ASP A 120 3.48 -13.07 6.89
N VAL A 121 4.65 -12.51 6.59
CA VAL A 121 5.83 -13.25 6.16
C VAL A 121 6.57 -13.78 7.37
N ASP A 122 6.63 -15.10 7.45
CA ASP A 122 7.51 -15.78 8.39
C ASP A 122 8.83 -16.08 7.69
N PHE A 123 9.82 -15.19 7.82
CA PHE A 123 11.14 -15.36 7.21
C PHE A 123 11.90 -16.60 7.72
N HIS A 124 11.45 -17.28 8.77
CA HIS A 124 12.04 -18.52 9.25
C HIS A 124 11.31 -19.77 8.73
N VAL A 125 10.00 -19.68 8.48
CA VAL A 125 9.15 -20.81 8.02
C VAL A 125 8.92 -20.79 6.50
N ASP A 126 8.98 -19.63 5.84
CA ASP A 126 8.75 -19.46 4.40
C ASP A 126 9.84 -20.11 3.52
N PHE A 127 10.95 -20.59 4.11
CA PHE A 127 11.96 -21.42 3.44
C PHE A 127 11.53 -22.89 3.22
N SER A 128 10.39 -23.32 3.75
CA SER A 128 9.84 -24.69 3.57
C SER A 128 8.36 -24.61 3.20
N PRO A 129 7.90 -25.28 2.12
CA PRO A 129 6.85 -24.72 1.28
C PRO A 129 5.47 -24.78 1.96
N ARG A 130 4.88 -23.61 2.21
CA ARG A 130 3.44 -23.49 2.50
C ARG A 130 2.69 -22.54 1.55
N TRP A 131 3.35 -21.49 1.04
CA TRP A 131 2.70 -20.48 0.18
C TRP A 131 2.56 -20.88 -1.28
N GLN A 132 3.52 -21.59 -1.86
CA GLN A 132 3.49 -22.07 -3.26
C GLN A 132 2.31 -23.01 -3.56
N ARG A 133 1.66 -23.55 -2.52
CA ARG A 133 0.47 -24.41 -2.62
C ARG A 133 -0.85 -23.65 -2.51
N ARG A 134 -0.82 -22.35 -2.16
CA ARG A 134 -2.03 -21.54 -2.03
C ARG A 134 -2.51 -21.08 -3.41
N THR A 135 -3.82 -20.94 -3.52
CA THR A 135 -4.47 -20.28 -4.65
C THR A 135 -4.42 -18.76 -4.47
N LEU A 136 -4.66 -18.01 -5.55
CA LEU A 136 -4.83 -16.56 -5.50
C LEU A 136 -5.91 -16.17 -4.48
N GLU A 137 -7.02 -16.91 -4.45
CA GLU A 137 -8.11 -16.75 -3.48
C GLU A 137 -7.64 -16.96 -2.04
N GLY A 138 -6.90 -18.04 -1.77
CA GLY A 138 -6.34 -18.29 -0.45
C GLY A 138 -5.35 -17.20 0.00
N CYS A 139 -4.65 -16.58 -0.93
CA CYS A 139 -3.78 -15.43 -0.65
C CYS A 139 -4.58 -14.16 -0.37
N VAL A 140 -5.64 -13.88 -1.15
CA VAL A 140 -6.57 -12.77 -0.89
C VAL A 140 -7.18 -12.93 0.50
N HIS A 141 -7.69 -14.11 0.83
CA HIS A 141 -8.25 -14.40 2.15
C HIS A 141 -7.23 -14.20 3.26
N SER A 142 -5.98 -14.66 3.07
CA SER A 142 -4.90 -14.46 4.06
C SER A 142 -4.67 -12.99 4.37
N ILE A 143 -4.50 -12.16 3.35
CA ILE A 143 -4.21 -10.72 3.53
C ILE A 143 -5.36 -10.03 4.26
N LEU A 144 -6.62 -10.35 3.89
CA LEU A 144 -7.80 -9.81 4.56
C LEU A 144 -7.90 -10.27 6.03
N ALA A 145 -7.56 -11.53 6.32
CA ALA A 145 -7.54 -12.06 7.68
C ALA A 145 -6.45 -11.40 8.54
N THR A 146 -5.26 -11.19 7.98
CA THR A 146 -4.15 -10.49 8.66
C THR A 146 -4.52 -9.03 8.97
N LEU A 147 -5.18 -8.34 8.04
CA LEU A 147 -5.72 -7.00 8.30
C LEU A 147 -6.79 -7.01 9.41
N LEU A 148 -7.72 -7.97 9.38
CA LEU A 148 -8.75 -8.09 10.43
C LEU A 148 -8.11 -8.30 11.81
N HIS A 149 -7.11 -9.18 11.92
CA HIS A 149 -6.35 -9.40 13.16
C HIS A 149 -5.76 -8.12 13.73
N PHE A 150 -5.14 -7.28 12.89
CA PHE A 150 -4.59 -6.00 13.33
C PHE A 150 -5.68 -4.96 13.68
N LEU A 151 -6.85 -5.00 13.03
CA LEU A 151 -7.99 -4.15 13.38
C LEU A 151 -8.63 -4.56 14.71
N GLU A 152 -8.75 -5.85 14.99
CA GLU A 152 -9.24 -6.37 16.28
C GLU A 152 -8.35 -5.93 17.43
N ARG A 153 -7.04 -5.89 17.20
CA ARG A 153 -6.04 -5.39 18.15
C ARG A 153 -5.94 -3.87 18.22
N GLN A 154 -6.62 -3.16 17.34
CA GLN A 154 -6.52 -1.70 17.18
C GLN A 154 -5.07 -1.20 17.02
N ASN A 155 -4.20 -2.07 16.49
CA ASN A 155 -2.80 -1.77 16.29
C ASN A 155 -2.28 -2.45 15.03
N LEU A 156 -1.96 -1.67 14.00
CA LEU A 156 -1.12 -2.11 12.89
C LEU A 156 0.26 -1.49 13.08
N PRO A 157 1.23 -2.23 13.63
CA PRO A 157 2.58 -1.71 13.80
C PRO A 157 3.20 -1.44 12.42
N HIS A 158 3.90 -0.32 12.29
CA HIS A 158 4.79 -0.12 11.15
C HIS A 158 5.84 -1.24 11.13
N PHE A 159 6.23 -1.69 9.93
CA PHE A 159 7.12 -2.85 9.78
C PHE A 159 8.51 -2.61 10.39
N ASP A 160 9.18 -1.52 10.00
CA ASP A 160 10.51 -1.16 10.53
C ASP A 160 10.50 -0.23 11.76
N LEU A 161 9.53 0.68 11.88
CA LEU A 161 9.47 1.67 12.97
C LEU A 161 8.63 1.17 14.14
N GLN A 162 9.27 1.03 15.31
CA GLN A 162 8.58 0.81 16.57
C GLN A 162 8.72 2.06 17.45
N PRO A 163 7.68 2.51 18.16
CA PRO A 163 6.36 1.87 18.36
C PRO A 163 5.22 2.46 17.51
N VAL A 164 5.44 2.73 16.21
CA VAL A 164 4.48 3.47 15.37
C VAL A 164 3.24 2.62 15.02
N ASN A 165 2.04 3.14 15.30
CA ASN A 165 0.77 2.50 14.93
C ASN A 165 0.11 3.17 13.73
N LEU A 166 0.01 2.45 12.60
CA LEU A 166 -0.58 2.95 11.36
C LEU A 166 -2.10 3.18 11.45
N TRP A 167 -2.78 2.67 12.48
CA TRP A 167 -4.22 2.94 12.71
C TRP A 167 -4.51 4.27 13.37
N ALA A 168 -3.53 4.92 13.99
CA ALA A 168 -3.76 6.14 14.75
C ALA A 168 -4.19 7.33 13.85
N ALA A 169 -3.99 7.22 12.54
CA ALA A 169 -4.55 8.07 11.50
C ALA A 169 -6.08 8.07 11.40
N LEU A 170 -6.70 6.96 11.76
CA LEU A 170 -8.09 6.67 11.48
C LEU A 170 -8.94 6.87 12.72
N THR A 171 -10.13 7.43 12.54
CA THR A 171 -11.07 7.55 13.65
C THR A 171 -11.51 6.17 14.15
N PRO A 172 -11.85 6.01 15.45
CA PRO A 172 -12.39 4.75 15.96
C PRO A 172 -13.62 4.24 15.19
N LYS A 173 -14.44 5.17 14.69
CA LYS A 173 -15.60 4.86 13.84
C LYS A 173 -15.18 4.24 12.50
N GLN A 174 -14.16 4.80 11.83
CA GLN A 174 -13.64 4.24 10.58
C GLN A 174 -13.06 2.84 10.80
N LEU A 175 -12.31 2.64 11.88
CA LEU A 175 -11.74 1.33 12.23
C LEU A 175 -12.84 0.29 12.48
N ALA A 176 -13.88 0.63 13.25
CA ALA A 176 -15.01 -0.27 13.50
C ALA A 176 -15.78 -0.64 12.21
N VAL A 177 -16.03 0.34 11.34
CA VAL A 177 -16.69 0.12 10.05
C VAL A 177 -15.85 -0.78 9.13
N ALA A 178 -14.54 -0.54 9.07
CA ALA A 178 -13.61 -1.36 8.28
C ALA A 178 -13.55 -2.79 8.82
N ARG A 179 -13.50 -2.96 10.15
CA ARG A 179 -13.50 -4.27 10.81
C ARG A 179 -14.74 -5.08 10.44
N SER A 180 -15.94 -4.54 10.64
CA SER A 180 -17.19 -5.24 10.28
C SER A 180 -17.31 -5.52 8.78
N ALA A 181 -16.75 -4.67 7.93
CA ALA A 181 -16.70 -4.93 6.50
C ALA A 181 -15.78 -6.11 6.15
N LEU A 182 -14.59 -6.20 6.76
CA LEU A 182 -13.67 -7.33 6.58
C LEU A 182 -14.20 -8.63 7.17
N GLU A 183 -14.77 -8.59 8.39
CA GLU A 183 -15.45 -9.74 9.02
C GLU A 183 -16.48 -10.34 8.05
N ARG A 184 -17.31 -9.48 7.43
CA ARG A 184 -18.31 -9.91 6.45
C ARG A 184 -17.69 -10.48 5.18
N LEU A 185 -16.57 -9.94 4.70
CA LEU A 185 -15.90 -10.47 3.50
C LEU A 185 -15.28 -11.85 3.75
N LEU A 186 -14.75 -12.07 4.96
CA LEU A 186 -14.13 -13.34 5.35
C LEU A 186 -15.16 -14.43 5.68
N THR A 187 -16.34 -14.05 6.16
CA THR A 187 -17.42 -15.00 6.53
C THR A 187 -18.43 -15.25 5.41
N ASN A 188 -18.47 -14.41 4.37
CA ASN A 188 -19.42 -14.52 3.27
C ASN A 188 -18.71 -14.45 1.92
N GLU A 189 -18.47 -15.63 1.34
CA GLU A 189 -17.81 -15.81 0.04
C GLU A 189 -18.53 -15.02 -1.08
N ASN A 190 -19.86 -14.99 -1.09
CA ASN A 190 -20.62 -14.21 -2.07
C ASN A 190 -20.35 -12.71 -1.98
N ALA A 191 -20.11 -12.19 -0.76
CA ALA A 191 -19.75 -10.80 -0.56
C ALA A 191 -18.37 -10.48 -1.14
N LEU A 192 -17.40 -11.39 -0.97
CA LEU A 192 -16.07 -11.28 -1.55
C LEU A 192 -16.11 -11.38 -3.08
N ILE A 193 -16.79 -12.39 -3.63
CA ILE A 193 -16.95 -12.57 -5.08
C ILE A 193 -17.61 -11.33 -5.71
N SER A 194 -18.67 -10.81 -5.08
CA SER A 194 -19.36 -9.60 -5.56
C SER A 194 -18.46 -8.36 -5.55
N LEU A 195 -17.59 -8.24 -4.54
CA LEU A 195 -16.63 -7.16 -4.46
C LEU A 195 -15.57 -7.29 -5.58
N LEU A 196 -15.01 -8.49 -5.78
CA LEU A 196 -14.03 -8.77 -6.83
C LEU A 196 -14.61 -8.58 -8.24
N ARG A 197 -15.84 -9.04 -8.49
CA ARG A 197 -16.53 -8.85 -9.78
C ARG A 197 -16.74 -7.38 -10.11
N ARG A 198 -17.16 -6.56 -9.14
CA ARG A 198 -17.30 -5.10 -9.32
C ARG A 198 -15.96 -4.45 -9.63
N ALA A 199 -14.85 -5.02 -9.16
CA ALA A 199 -13.53 -4.54 -9.51
C ALA A 199 -13.17 -4.84 -10.98
N LEU A 200 -13.38 -6.09 -11.40
CA LEU A 200 -13.07 -6.55 -12.75
C LEU A 200 -13.90 -5.84 -13.84
N VAL A 201 -15.18 -5.57 -13.58
CA VAL A 201 -16.08 -4.90 -14.54
C VAL A 201 -15.66 -3.44 -14.77
N ALA A 202 -15.21 -2.74 -13.74
CA ALA A 202 -14.81 -1.33 -13.88
C ALA A 202 -13.36 -1.14 -14.38
N ASP A 203 -12.56 -2.22 -14.50
CA ASP A 203 -11.25 -2.20 -15.18
C ASP A 203 -11.38 -2.50 -16.69
N GLY A 204 -12.60 -2.55 -17.25
CA GLY A 204 -12.81 -2.54 -18.71
C GLY A 204 -12.23 -3.72 -19.48
N GLY A 205 -11.97 -4.86 -18.81
CA GLY A 205 -11.35 -6.01 -19.47
C GLY A 205 -9.89 -5.78 -19.89
N GLU A 206 -9.22 -4.76 -19.36
CA GLU A 206 -7.77 -4.68 -19.48
C GLU A 206 -7.16 -5.86 -18.74
N SER A 207 -6.32 -6.61 -19.46
CA SER A 207 -5.50 -7.68 -18.91
C SER A 207 -4.86 -7.22 -17.60
N LEU A 208 -4.79 -8.12 -16.63
CA LEU A 208 -3.89 -7.97 -15.49
C LEU A 208 -2.45 -8.00 -16.03
N ASP A 209 -2.04 -6.92 -16.69
CA ASP A 209 -0.66 -6.73 -17.10
C ASP A 209 0.09 -6.44 -15.80
N VAL A 210 0.68 -7.51 -15.29
CA VAL A 210 1.53 -7.51 -14.11
C VAL A 210 2.79 -6.77 -14.54
N GLY A 211 2.75 -5.45 -14.45
CA GLY A 211 3.92 -4.59 -14.59
C GLY A 211 4.91 -4.88 -13.46
N LEU A 212 5.68 -5.94 -13.65
CA LEU A 212 6.91 -6.27 -12.94
C LEU A 212 7.90 -6.78 -14.00
N THR A 213 8.35 -5.85 -14.85
CA THR A 213 9.66 -5.96 -15.50
C THR A 213 10.69 -5.31 -14.59
#